data_AF-A0A6B3QQG2-F1
#
_entry.id   AF-A0A6B3QQG2-F1
#
_cell.length_a   1.000
_cell.length_b   1.000
_cell.length_c   1.000
_cell.angle_alpha   90.00
_cell.angle_beta   90.00
_cell.angle_gamma   90.00
#
_symmetry.space_group_name_H-M   'P 1'
#
loop_
_entity.id
_entity.type
_entity.pdbx_description
1 polymer ?
#
loop_
_entity_poly.entity_id
_entity_poly.type
_entity_poly.pdbx_seq_one_letter_code
_entity_poly.pdbx_strand_id
1 'polypeptide(L)'
;MAGRPTTDALQRAQGKRLALHLRRLRALRGWSRAQLADLAGISPRTLERIEAESTSNPGLFTVAALADAFDVSVDELVAEARGTAGAGIVSAGYEGRSIEEFVEQLLVRNVRTVADVRLTPLSRKPGFSKTKLTDALTEAGIGYRHLRALGNPKENRPPFWEGRAAEGRAVFRSLLDQDPAPQALDELFDLAAKETVAVLCFEQDEDRCHRKVICDMARADHGLPVASLG
;
A
#
# COMPACT_ATOMS: atom_id res chain seq x y z
N MET A 1 -9.88 10.01 15.25
CA MET A 1 -10.31 9.80 13.86
C MET A 1 -9.17 10.21 12.95
N ALA A 2 -8.66 9.32 12.09
CA ALA A 2 -7.67 9.72 11.08
C ALA A 2 -8.42 10.35 9.90
N GLY A 3 -8.22 11.66 9.72
CA GLY A 3 -8.91 12.48 8.73
C GLY A 3 -8.58 12.10 7.29
N ARG A 4 -9.44 12.49 6.37
CA ARG A 4 -9.20 12.35 4.93
C ARG A 4 -8.00 13.24 4.52
N PRO A 5 -7.10 12.81 3.61
CA PRO A 5 -5.96 13.61 3.19
C PRO A 5 -6.38 14.97 2.62
N THR A 6 -5.55 16.00 2.81
CA THR A 6 -5.77 17.32 2.18
C THR A 6 -5.54 17.25 0.68
N THR A 7 -6.09 18.21 -0.08
CA THR A 7 -5.88 18.32 -1.53
C THR A 7 -4.39 18.37 -1.91
N ASP A 8 -3.61 19.08 -1.12
CA ASP A 8 -2.16 19.24 -1.30
C ASP A 8 -1.39 17.92 -1.03
N ALA A 9 -1.77 17.17 0.01
CA ALA A 9 -1.24 15.83 0.24
C ALA A 9 -1.62 14.85 -0.89
N LEU A 10 -2.84 14.95 -1.41
CA LEU A 10 -3.30 14.20 -2.57
C LEU A 10 -2.49 14.51 -3.84
N GLN A 11 -2.21 15.78 -4.11
CA GLN A 11 -1.39 16.19 -5.26
C GLN A 11 0.04 15.69 -5.12
N ARG A 12 0.66 15.79 -3.94
CA ARG A 12 1.99 15.21 -3.70
C ARG A 12 2.00 13.69 -3.88
N ALA A 13 0.99 12.99 -3.37
CA ALA A 13 0.84 11.55 -3.54
C ALA A 13 0.72 11.16 -5.01
N GLN A 14 -0.06 11.91 -5.79
CA GLN A 14 -0.20 11.72 -7.23
C GLN A 14 1.12 11.93 -7.97
N GLY A 15 1.82 13.02 -7.67
CA GLY A 15 3.15 13.27 -8.22
C GLY A 15 4.15 12.17 -7.88
N LYS A 16 4.13 11.67 -6.64
CA LYS A 16 4.99 10.55 -6.21
C LYS A 16 4.66 9.23 -6.92
N ARG A 17 3.37 8.90 -7.09
CA ARG A 17 2.94 7.72 -7.85
C ARG A 17 3.35 7.80 -9.31
N LEU A 18 3.16 8.97 -9.93
CA LEU A 18 3.63 9.21 -11.30
C LEU A 18 5.14 9.01 -11.39
N ALA A 19 5.92 9.58 -10.47
CA ALA A 19 7.38 9.43 -10.45
C ALA A 19 7.80 7.95 -10.31
N LEU A 20 7.21 7.21 -9.37
CA LEU A 20 7.45 5.78 -9.16
C LEU A 20 7.11 4.96 -10.41
N HIS A 21 5.97 5.26 -11.05
CA HIS A 21 5.54 4.58 -12.25
C HIS A 21 6.49 4.83 -13.43
N LEU A 22 6.89 6.09 -13.65
CA LEU A 22 7.87 6.44 -14.69
C LEU A 22 9.22 5.75 -14.46
N ARG A 23 9.71 5.72 -13.21
CA ARG A 23 10.94 4.98 -12.84
C ARG A 23 10.83 3.51 -13.21
N ARG A 24 9.68 2.90 -12.93
CA ARG A 24 9.41 1.49 -13.23
C ARG A 24 9.33 1.22 -14.73
N LEU A 25 8.57 2.00 -15.49
CA LEU A 25 8.48 1.87 -16.95
C LEU A 25 9.86 2.03 -17.60
N ARG A 26 10.62 3.03 -17.15
CA ARG A 26 11.98 3.27 -17.62
C ARG A 26 12.90 2.07 -17.35
N ALA A 27 12.84 1.50 -16.15
CA ALA A 27 13.63 0.32 -15.80
C ALA A 27 13.24 -0.91 -16.62
N LEU A 28 11.94 -1.14 -16.86
CA LEU A 28 11.44 -2.23 -17.70
C LEU A 28 11.90 -2.12 -19.16
N ARG A 29 12.04 -0.90 -19.68
CA ARG A 29 12.59 -0.64 -21.03
C ARG A 29 14.12 -0.64 -21.07
N GLY A 30 14.79 -0.75 -19.91
CA GLY A 30 16.25 -0.68 -19.81
C GLY A 30 16.83 0.71 -20.12
N TRP A 31 16.02 1.77 -20.02
CA TRP A 31 16.43 3.12 -20.37
C TRP A 31 17.13 3.83 -19.20
N SER A 32 18.18 4.58 -19.50
CA SER A 32 18.73 5.59 -18.59
C SER A 32 17.82 6.82 -18.54
N ARG A 33 18.00 7.68 -17.53
CA ARG A 33 17.28 8.96 -17.46
C ARG A 33 17.56 9.84 -18.68
N ALA A 34 18.82 9.91 -19.13
CA ALA A 34 19.19 10.70 -20.30
C ALA A 34 18.45 10.21 -21.55
N GLN A 35 18.43 8.89 -21.79
CA GLN A 35 17.71 8.31 -22.93
C GLN A 35 16.21 8.62 -22.91
N LEU A 36 15.54 8.51 -21.76
CA LEU A 36 14.11 8.86 -21.68
C LEU A 36 13.88 10.35 -21.92
N ALA A 37 14.73 11.22 -21.35
CA ALA A 37 14.63 12.66 -21.56
C ALA A 37 14.76 13.04 -23.04
N ASP A 38 15.72 12.42 -23.75
CA ASP A 38 15.92 12.62 -25.19
C ASP A 38 14.72 12.12 -26.01
N LEU A 39 14.22 10.90 -25.73
CA LEU A 39 13.05 10.32 -26.39
C LEU A 39 11.78 11.16 -26.19
N ALA A 40 11.59 11.71 -24.99
CA ALA A 40 10.46 12.57 -24.66
C ALA A 40 10.68 14.04 -25.08
N GLY A 41 11.84 14.41 -25.62
CA GLY A 41 12.13 15.80 -26.00
C GLY A 41 12.07 16.79 -24.83
N ILE A 42 12.41 16.36 -23.61
CA ILE A 42 12.44 17.21 -22.40
C ILE A 42 13.85 17.30 -21.83
N SER A 43 14.10 18.34 -21.02
CA SER A 43 15.43 18.45 -20.40
C SER A 43 15.69 17.32 -19.39
N PRO A 44 16.93 16.78 -19.31
CA PRO A 44 17.30 15.79 -18.29
C PRO A 44 17.02 16.25 -16.86
N ARG A 45 17.17 17.56 -16.59
CA ARG A 45 16.84 18.20 -15.32
C ARG A 45 15.35 18.15 -15.00
N THR A 46 14.49 18.29 -16.01
CA THR A 46 13.03 18.17 -15.85
C THR A 46 12.68 16.75 -15.44
N LEU A 47 13.19 15.75 -16.17
CA LEU A 47 12.95 14.35 -15.84
C LEU A 47 13.50 13.99 -14.45
N GLU A 48 14.70 14.44 -14.13
CA GLU A 48 15.31 14.24 -12.80
C GLU A 48 14.42 14.80 -11.69
N ARG A 49 13.90 16.02 -11.83
CA ARG A 49 13.00 16.63 -10.83
C ARG A 49 11.69 15.85 -10.66
N ILE A 50 11.17 15.25 -11.73
CA ILE A 50 9.97 14.42 -11.69
C ILE A 50 10.30 13.11 -10.96
N GLU A 51 11.32 12.38 -11.43
CA GLU A 51 11.73 11.11 -10.82
C GLU A 51 12.28 11.25 -9.40
N ALA A 52 12.75 12.42 -8.99
CA ALA A 52 13.19 12.72 -7.62
C ALA A 52 12.04 13.24 -6.74
N GLU A 53 10.78 13.16 -7.20
CA GLU A 53 9.59 13.54 -6.44
C GLU A 53 9.56 15.02 -6.02
N SER A 54 10.45 15.82 -6.62
CA SER A 54 10.59 17.26 -6.36
C SER A 54 9.59 18.09 -7.16
N THR A 55 8.74 17.44 -7.95
CA THR A 55 7.66 18.04 -8.73
C THR A 55 6.37 17.25 -8.49
N SER A 56 5.45 17.84 -7.72
CA SER A 56 4.16 17.21 -7.40
C SER A 56 3.15 17.27 -8.55
N ASN A 57 3.31 18.21 -9.48
CA ASN A 57 2.41 18.38 -10.63
C ASN A 57 3.18 18.82 -11.88
N PRO A 58 3.68 17.87 -12.69
CA PRO A 58 4.32 18.19 -13.96
C PRO A 58 3.34 18.88 -14.92
N GLY A 59 3.85 19.73 -15.82
CA GLY A 59 3.01 20.39 -16.82
C GLY A 59 2.39 19.39 -17.81
N LEU A 60 1.18 19.68 -18.30
CA LEU A 60 0.43 18.78 -19.21
C LEU A 60 1.26 18.31 -20.41
N PHE A 61 1.96 19.22 -21.10
CA PHE A 61 2.78 18.88 -22.26
C PHE A 61 3.99 18.00 -21.91
N THR A 62 4.52 18.11 -20.69
CA THR A 62 5.58 17.20 -20.20
C THR A 62 5.02 15.80 -19.98
N VAL A 63 3.81 15.68 -19.41
CA VAL A 63 3.15 14.39 -19.23
C VAL A 63 2.82 13.76 -20.59
N ALA A 64 2.30 14.55 -21.54
CA ALA A 64 2.04 14.08 -22.90
C ALA A 64 3.30 13.57 -23.60
N ALA A 65 4.40 14.33 -23.55
CA ALA A 65 5.65 13.92 -24.17
C ALA A 65 6.25 12.64 -23.55
N LEU A 66 6.10 12.45 -22.24
CA LEU A 66 6.48 11.21 -21.57
C LEU A 66 5.58 10.03 -21.97
N ALA A 67 4.27 10.26 -22.13
CA ALA A 67 3.32 9.24 -22.60
C ALA A 67 3.71 8.75 -24.01
N ASP A 68 3.97 9.70 -24.92
CA ASP A 68 4.41 9.42 -26.28
C ASP A 68 5.72 8.62 -26.30
N ALA A 69 6.70 9.00 -25.47
CA ALA A 69 7.98 8.28 -25.39
C ALA A 69 7.84 6.83 -24.91
N PHE A 70 6.86 6.53 -24.05
CA PHE A 70 6.59 5.18 -23.58
C PHE A 70 5.64 4.38 -24.47
N ASP A 71 5.03 5.00 -25.49
CA ASP A 71 3.95 4.44 -26.31
C ASP A 71 2.75 4.01 -25.45
N VAL A 72 2.34 4.89 -24.53
CA VAL A 72 1.16 4.74 -23.67
C VAL A 72 0.27 5.96 -23.77
N SER A 73 -0.99 5.84 -23.36
CA SER A 73 -1.89 7.00 -23.36
C SER A 73 -1.62 7.93 -22.17
N VAL A 74 -1.90 9.23 -22.32
CA VAL A 74 -1.88 10.19 -21.19
C VAL A 74 -2.88 9.77 -20.11
N ASP A 75 -4.04 9.26 -20.52
CA ASP A 75 -5.07 8.78 -19.59
C ASP A 75 -4.53 7.65 -18.71
N GLU A 76 -3.78 6.71 -19.28
CA GLU A 76 -3.12 5.62 -18.54
C GLU A 76 -2.11 6.14 -17.51
N LEU A 77 -1.22 7.08 -17.89
CA LEU A 77 -0.26 7.66 -16.94
C LEU A 77 -0.97 8.44 -15.81
N VAL A 78 -2.03 9.16 -16.14
CA VAL A 78 -2.83 9.92 -15.16
C VAL A 78 -3.64 8.99 -14.26
N ALA A 79 -4.19 7.91 -14.81
CA ALA A 79 -4.91 6.88 -14.09
C ALA A 79 -4.02 6.25 -13.01
N GLU A 80 -2.81 5.84 -13.39
CA GLU A 80 -1.84 5.30 -12.45
C GLU A 80 -1.39 6.34 -11.40
N ALA A 81 -1.15 7.59 -11.80
CA ALA A 81 -0.82 8.66 -10.86
C ALA A 81 -1.95 8.91 -9.84
N ARG A 82 -3.20 8.88 -10.30
CA ARG A 82 -4.40 8.93 -9.42
C ARG A 82 -4.54 7.68 -8.56
N GLY A 83 -3.87 6.59 -8.92
CA GLY A 83 -4.06 5.25 -8.40
C GLY A 83 -5.48 4.79 -8.64
N THR A 84 -5.91 4.79 -9.90
CA THR A 84 -7.19 4.22 -10.31
C THR A 84 -7.34 2.83 -9.74
N ALA A 85 -8.42 2.67 -8.99
CA ALA A 85 -8.62 1.64 -8.00
C ALA A 85 -8.67 0.25 -8.62
N GLY A 86 -7.66 -0.57 -8.29
CA GLY A 86 -8.00 -1.95 -7.97
C GLY A 86 -8.87 -1.95 -6.70
N ALA A 87 -9.84 -2.84 -6.64
CA ALA A 87 -10.51 -3.22 -5.41
C ALA A 87 -9.86 -4.52 -4.92
N GLY A 88 -9.54 -4.61 -3.64
CA GLY A 88 -8.96 -5.82 -3.06
C GLY A 88 -8.06 -5.54 -1.88
N ILE A 89 -7.37 -6.60 -1.44
CA ILE A 89 -6.47 -6.57 -0.30
C ILE A 89 -5.02 -6.75 -0.74
N VAL A 90 -4.14 -6.00 -0.11
CA VAL A 90 -2.69 -6.24 -0.12
C VAL A 90 -2.26 -6.70 1.27
N SER A 91 -1.76 -7.92 1.38
CA SER A 91 -1.15 -8.44 2.61
C SER A 91 0.17 -7.72 2.85
N ALA A 92 0.28 -6.99 3.97
CA ALA A 92 1.39 -6.07 4.22
C ALA A 92 2.08 -6.34 5.56
N GLY A 93 3.33 -6.82 5.48
CA GLY A 93 4.23 -7.02 6.62
C GLY A 93 5.38 -6.04 6.57
N TYR A 94 5.64 -5.36 7.69
CA TYR A 94 6.68 -4.34 7.74
C TYR A 94 8.02 -4.82 8.34
N GLU A 95 8.11 -6.06 8.78
CA GLU A 95 9.38 -6.69 9.17
C GLU A 95 10.41 -6.53 8.03
N GLY A 96 11.67 -6.27 8.40
CA GLY A 96 12.76 -6.05 7.43
C GLY A 96 12.80 -4.68 6.71
N ARG A 97 11.70 -3.90 6.63
CA ARG A 97 11.62 -2.69 5.76
C ARG A 97 11.83 -1.36 6.47
N SER A 98 12.44 -0.35 5.88
CA SER A 98 12.30 1.02 6.44
C SER A 98 10.87 1.55 6.29
N ILE A 99 10.54 2.66 6.95
CA ILE A 99 9.21 3.29 6.76
C ILE A 99 9.09 3.86 5.34
N GLU A 100 10.18 4.37 4.79
CA GLU A 100 10.28 4.91 3.43
C GLU A 100 10.03 3.80 2.40
N GLU A 101 10.73 2.68 2.50
CA GLU A 101 10.56 1.50 1.64
C GLU A 101 9.12 0.97 1.71
N PHE A 102 8.56 0.91 2.92
CA PHE A 102 7.20 0.45 3.12
C PHE A 102 6.17 1.36 2.42
N VAL A 103 6.27 2.67 2.60
CA VAL A 103 5.38 3.65 1.95
C VAL A 103 5.52 3.60 0.42
N GLU A 104 6.73 3.48 -0.10
CA GLU A 104 6.95 3.36 -1.55
C GLU A 104 6.27 2.11 -2.13
N GLN A 105 6.40 0.96 -1.47
CA GLN A 105 5.73 -0.28 -1.92
C GLN A 105 4.20 -0.15 -1.90
N LEU A 106 3.64 0.53 -0.88
CA LEU A 106 2.21 0.81 -0.83
C LEU A 106 1.75 1.66 -2.02
N LEU A 107 2.53 2.69 -2.39
CA LEU A 107 2.23 3.55 -3.53
C LEU A 107 2.31 2.79 -4.86
N VAL A 108 3.34 1.95 -5.04
CA VAL A 108 3.49 1.09 -6.22
C VAL A 108 2.33 0.09 -6.36
N ARG A 109 1.76 -0.35 -5.25
CA ARG A 109 0.56 -1.21 -5.22
C ARG A 109 -0.76 -0.43 -5.26
N ASN A 110 -0.71 0.89 -5.46
CA ASN A 110 -1.87 1.77 -5.47
C ASN A 110 -2.74 1.67 -4.20
N VAL A 111 -2.15 1.33 -3.06
CA VAL A 111 -2.87 1.26 -1.78
C VAL A 111 -3.45 2.63 -1.44
N ARG A 112 -4.73 2.65 -1.09
CA ARG A 112 -5.47 3.85 -0.69
C ARG A 112 -5.62 3.95 0.81
N THR A 113 -5.77 2.82 1.49
CA THR A 113 -5.89 2.75 2.95
C THR A 113 -5.05 1.61 3.51
N VAL A 114 -4.39 1.86 4.64
CA VAL A 114 -3.79 0.84 5.49
C VAL A 114 -4.76 0.50 6.62
N ALA A 115 -5.23 -0.74 6.64
CA ALA A 115 -5.94 -1.34 7.76
C ALA A 115 -4.93 -2.00 8.70
N ASP A 116 -4.61 -1.31 9.80
CA ASP A 116 -3.77 -1.82 10.88
C ASP A 116 -4.57 -2.84 11.70
N VAL A 117 -4.21 -4.11 11.56
CA VAL A 117 -4.82 -5.23 12.28
C VAL A 117 -3.95 -5.68 13.45
N ARG A 118 -3.11 -4.79 14.00
CA ARG A 118 -2.39 -5.04 15.26
C ARG A 118 -3.33 -4.79 16.42
N LEU A 119 -3.39 -5.73 17.37
CA LEU A 119 -4.14 -5.54 18.61
C LEU A 119 -3.64 -4.30 19.38
N THR A 120 -2.33 -4.07 19.36
CA THR A 120 -1.71 -2.85 19.89
C THR A 120 -0.74 -2.32 18.84
N PRO A 121 -0.98 -1.13 18.25
CA PRO A 121 -0.17 -0.56 17.19
C PRO A 121 1.09 0.13 17.75
N LEU A 122 1.82 -0.62 18.58
CA LEU A 122 3.11 -0.25 19.14
C LEU A 122 4.19 -1.01 18.37
N SER A 123 5.26 -0.30 18.00
CA SER A 123 6.42 -0.90 17.34
C SER A 123 7.69 -0.26 17.85
N ARG A 124 8.73 -1.09 18.04
CA ARG A 124 10.11 -0.62 18.30
C ARG A 124 10.82 -0.20 17.03
N LYS A 125 10.31 -0.61 15.88
CA LYS A 125 10.88 -0.29 14.58
C LYS A 125 10.59 1.18 14.25
N PRO A 126 11.62 2.00 13.92
CA PRO A 126 11.43 3.40 13.61
C PRO A 126 10.35 3.62 12.54
N GLY A 127 9.47 4.61 12.76
CA GLY A 127 8.38 4.95 11.83
C GLY A 127 7.10 4.13 11.97
N PHE A 128 7.11 2.97 12.65
CA PHE A 128 5.95 2.06 12.69
C PHE A 128 5.09 2.12 13.96
N SER A 129 5.33 3.08 14.86
CA SER A 129 4.35 3.40 15.91
C SER A 129 3.12 4.04 15.30
N LYS A 130 1.93 3.87 15.90
CA LYS A 130 0.66 4.40 15.38
C LYS A 130 0.77 5.83 14.84
N THR A 131 1.27 6.76 15.65
CA THR A 131 1.38 8.18 15.27
C THR A 131 2.31 8.36 14.08
N LYS A 132 3.56 7.90 14.17
CA LYS A 132 4.55 8.06 13.10
C LYS A 132 4.11 7.42 11.79
N LEU A 133 3.49 6.25 11.87
CA LEU A 133 2.96 5.55 10.71
C LEU A 133 1.79 6.34 10.10
N THR A 134 0.88 6.86 10.93
CA THR A 134 -0.24 7.69 10.45
C THR A 134 0.28 8.94 9.75
N ASP A 135 1.29 9.59 10.31
CA ASP A 135 1.89 10.80 9.73
C ASP A 135 2.53 10.51 8.36
N ALA A 136 3.37 9.47 8.28
CA ALA A 136 4.01 9.05 7.04
C ALA A 136 3.00 8.64 5.95
N LEU A 137 1.94 7.92 6.32
CA LEU A 137 0.87 7.55 5.39
C LEU A 137 0.07 8.77 4.93
N THR A 138 -0.24 9.69 5.84
CA THR A 138 -0.98 10.91 5.51
C THR A 138 -0.21 11.79 4.55
N GLU A 139 1.11 11.93 4.75
CA GLU A 139 2.00 12.65 3.84
C GLU A 139 2.02 12.02 2.44
N ALA A 140 1.94 10.68 2.38
CA ALA A 140 1.81 9.91 1.14
C ALA A 140 0.37 9.85 0.58
N GLY A 141 -0.60 10.55 1.18
CA GLY A 141 -2.00 10.55 0.74
C GLY A 141 -2.72 9.20 0.90
N ILE A 142 -2.22 8.36 1.82
CA ILE A 142 -2.77 7.04 2.18
C ILE A 142 -3.53 7.16 3.50
N GLY A 143 -4.76 6.65 3.53
CA GLY A 143 -5.58 6.58 4.73
C GLY A 143 -5.04 5.58 5.75
N TYR A 144 -5.33 5.81 7.03
CA TYR A 144 -5.02 4.88 8.11
C TYR A 144 -6.31 4.52 8.87
N ARG A 145 -6.53 3.22 9.08
CA ARG A 145 -7.62 2.67 9.89
C ARG A 145 -7.06 1.64 10.85
N HIS A 146 -7.42 1.75 12.12
CA HIS A 146 -6.98 0.79 13.13
C HIS A 146 -8.14 -0.13 13.49
N LEU A 147 -8.11 -1.35 12.96
CA LEU A 147 -9.13 -2.38 13.17
C LEU A 147 -8.68 -3.31 14.29
N ARG A 148 -8.70 -2.80 15.52
CA ARG A 148 -8.21 -3.52 16.71
C ARG A 148 -8.85 -4.90 16.88
N ALA A 149 -10.14 -5.04 16.54
CA ALA A 149 -10.89 -6.28 16.65
C ALA A 149 -10.32 -7.42 15.78
N LEU A 150 -9.54 -7.07 14.74
CA LEU A 150 -8.87 -8.03 13.86
C LEU A 150 -7.44 -8.35 14.31
N GLY A 151 -7.09 -8.02 15.56
CA GLY A 151 -5.75 -8.21 16.11
C GLY A 151 -5.56 -9.53 16.85
N ASN A 152 -4.43 -10.20 16.60
CA ASN A 152 -4.11 -11.44 17.30
C ASN A 152 -3.80 -11.22 18.80
N PRO A 153 -4.57 -11.82 19.73
CA PRO A 153 -4.30 -11.77 21.17
C PRO A 153 -2.94 -12.39 21.51
N LYS A 154 -2.37 -12.01 22.66
CA LYS A 154 -1.02 -12.44 23.07
C LYS A 154 -0.97 -13.95 23.27
N GLU A 155 -2.07 -14.51 23.76
CA GLU A 155 -2.28 -15.90 24.10
C GLU A 155 -2.24 -16.80 22.86
N ASN A 156 -2.62 -16.28 21.69
CA ASN A 156 -2.62 -17.01 20.42
C ASN A 156 -1.40 -16.73 19.54
N ARG A 157 -0.35 -16.10 20.07
CA ARG A 157 0.89 -15.89 19.32
C ARG A 157 1.88 -17.08 19.36
N PRO A 158 2.08 -17.79 20.50
CA PRO A 158 2.94 -18.99 20.60
C PRO A 158 2.92 -19.95 19.42
N PRO A 159 1.75 -20.37 18.90
CA PRO A 159 1.70 -21.35 17.81
C PRO A 159 2.42 -20.90 16.52
N PHE A 160 2.47 -19.60 16.22
CA PHE A 160 3.05 -19.07 14.98
C PHE A 160 4.58 -19.14 14.92
N TRP A 161 5.25 -19.17 16.07
CA TRP A 161 6.72 -19.28 16.16
C TRP A 161 7.21 -20.65 16.63
N GLU A 162 6.32 -21.50 17.14
CA GLU A 162 6.63 -22.88 17.54
C GLU A 162 6.37 -23.91 16.42
N GLY A 163 6.11 -23.45 15.18
CA GLY A 163 5.83 -24.33 14.04
C GLY A 163 4.41 -24.92 14.05
N ARG A 164 3.52 -24.45 14.93
CA ARG A 164 2.11 -24.87 15.04
C ARG A 164 1.16 -23.84 14.42
N ALA A 165 1.57 -23.19 13.33
CA ALA A 165 0.82 -22.06 12.74
C ALA A 165 -0.62 -22.42 12.33
N ALA A 166 -0.88 -23.68 11.93
CA ALA A 166 -2.24 -24.14 11.62
C ALA A 166 -3.18 -24.04 12.83
N GLU A 167 -2.71 -24.39 14.03
CA GLU A 167 -3.47 -24.26 15.27
C GLU A 167 -3.74 -22.78 15.58
N GLY A 168 -2.71 -21.94 15.50
CA GLY A 168 -2.85 -20.50 15.71
C GLY A 168 -3.85 -19.85 14.77
N ARG A 169 -3.89 -20.29 13.49
CA ARG A 169 -4.88 -19.84 12.51
C ARG A 169 -6.30 -20.32 12.84
N ALA A 170 -6.47 -21.56 13.28
CA ALA A 170 -7.79 -22.09 13.66
C ALA A 170 -8.37 -21.35 14.87
N VAL A 171 -7.54 -21.11 15.89
CA VAL A 171 -7.93 -20.28 17.05
C VAL A 171 -8.27 -18.88 16.60
N PHE A 172 -7.44 -18.25 15.76
CA PHE A 172 -7.70 -16.89 15.29
C PHE A 172 -8.99 -16.79 14.45
N ARG A 173 -9.28 -17.77 13.59
CA ARG A 173 -10.57 -17.85 12.85
C ARG A 173 -11.76 -17.87 13.81
N SER A 174 -11.68 -18.68 14.88
CA SER A 174 -12.76 -18.75 15.90
C SER A 174 -12.94 -17.42 16.66
N LEU A 175 -11.89 -16.61 16.79
CA LEU A 175 -11.98 -15.27 17.37
C LEU A 175 -12.65 -14.27 16.42
N LEU A 176 -12.50 -14.45 15.11
CA LEU A 176 -13.12 -13.59 14.10
C LEU A 176 -14.65 -13.75 14.03
N ASP A 177 -15.18 -14.86 14.53
CA ASP A 177 -16.62 -15.12 14.63
C ASP A 177 -17.27 -14.49 15.88
N GLN A 178 -16.46 -13.89 16.77
CA GLN A 178 -16.92 -13.32 18.03
C GLN A 178 -16.91 -11.80 17.99
N ASP A 179 -17.92 -11.17 18.61
CA ASP A 179 -17.99 -9.71 18.69
C ASP A 179 -16.74 -9.10 19.36
N PRO A 180 -16.21 -7.96 18.85
CA PRO A 180 -16.72 -7.16 17.74
C PRO A 180 -15.98 -7.42 16.40
N ALA A 181 -15.44 -8.62 16.18
CA ALA A 181 -14.65 -8.90 14.98
C ALA A 181 -15.48 -8.96 13.68
N PRO A 182 -16.70 -9.51 13.64
CA PRO A 182 -17.53 -9.51 12.43
C PRO A 182 -17.76 -8.09 11.87
N GLN A 183 -18.08 -7.11 12.71
CA GLN A 183 -18.33 -5.74 12.26
C GLN A 183 -17.06 -5.08 11.69
N ALA A 184 -15.89 -5.41 12.24
CA ALA A 184 -14.62 -4.92 11.72
C ALA A 184 -14.20 -5.59 10.41
N LEU A 185 -14.60 -6.86 10.19
CA LEU A 185 -14.44 -7.54 8.91
C LEU A 185 -15.33 -6.92 7.85
N ASP A 186 -16.59 -6.64 8.17
CA ASP A 186 -17.51 -5.94 7.27
C ASP A 186 -16.94 -4.57 6.87
N GLU A 187 -16.46 -3.77 7.84
CA GLU A 187 -15.79 -2.49 7.55
C GLU A 187 -14.59 -2.67 6.61
N LEU A 188 -13.74 -3.68 6.84
CA LEU A 188 -12.58 -3.96 6.01
C LEU A 188 -12.97 -4.35 4.58
N PHE A 189 -13.92 -5.27 4.43
CA PHE A 189 -14.30 -5.81 3.12
C PHE A 189 -15.13 -4.81 2.32
N ASP A 190 -15.97 -4.02 2.96
CA ASP A 190 -16.68 -2.90 2.31
C ASP A 190 -15.73 -1.82 1.78
N LEU A 191 -14.60 -1.62 2.46
CA LEU A 191 -13.56 -0.73 1.99
C LEU A 191 -12.77 -1.37 0.84
N ALA A 192 -12.36 -2.63 1.00
CA ALA A 192 -11.62 -3.38 -0.01
C ALA A 192 -12.42 -3.59 -1.31
N ALA A 193 -13.75 -3.61 -1.26
CA ALA A 193 -14.61 -3.63 -2.44
C ALA A 193 -14.57 -2.33 -3.27
N LYS A 194 -14.08 -1.23 -2.70
CA LYS A 194 -14.07 0.11 -3.31
C LYS A 194 -12.67 0.59 -3.67
N GLU A 195 -11.65 0.11 -2.95
CA GLU A 195 -10.26 0.52 -3.13
C GLU A 195 -9.27 -0.55 -2.66
N THR A 196 -8.02 -0.44 -3.06
CA THR A 196 -6.95 -1.31 -2.58
C THR A 196 -6.63 -1.00 -1.11
N VAL A 197 -6.84 -1.97 -0.23
CA VAL A 197 -6.57 -1.86 1.21
C VAL A 197 -5.39 -2.74 1.61
N ALA A 198 -4.38 -2.16 2.25
CA ALA A 198 -3.29 -2.94 2.83
C ALA A 198 -3.65 -3.43 4.23
N VAL A 199 -3.65 -4.74 4.46
CA VAL A 199 -3.86 -5.35 5.78
C VAL A 199 -2.49 -5.50 6.46
N LEU A 200 -2.26 -4.67 7.48
CA LEU A 200 -0.96 -4.47 8.09
C LEU A 200 -0.78 -5.26 9.39
N CYS A 201 0.32 -5.99 9.48
CA CYS A 201 0.89 -6.46 10.76
C CYS A 201 2.43 -6.43 10.72
N PHE A 202 3.10 -6.99 11.73
CA PHE A 202 4.56 -6.96 11.81
C PHE A 202 5.21 -7.95 10.84
N GLU A 203 4.91 -9.24 10.96
CA GLU A 203 5.62 -10.32 10.28
C GLU A 203 5.66 -10.13 8.76
N GLN A 204 6.80 -10.36 8.10
CA GLN A 204 6.86 -10.29 6.63
C GLN A 204 6.18 -11.50 5.99
N ASP A 205 6.34 -12.67 6.60
CA ASP A 205 5.75 -13.92 6.14
C ASP A 205 4.30 -14.04 6.62
N GLU A 206 3.34 -14.06 5.69
CA GLU A 206 1.92 -14.21 6.03
C GLU A 206 1.57 -15.62 6.51
N ASP A 207 2.30 -16.66 6.07
CA ASP A 207 2.05 -18.04 6.49
C ASP A 207 2.31 -18.26 7.98
N ARG A 208 3.11 -17.36 8.57
CA ARG A 208 3.46 -17.31 10.00
C ARG A 208 2.71 -16.22 10.75
N CYS A 209 1.61 -15.71 10.21
CA CYS A 209 0.87 -14.62 10.83
C CYS A 209 -0.65 -14.81 10.78
N HIS A 210 -1.37 -14.10 11.66
CA HIS A 210 -2.83 -14.11 11.72
C HIS A 210 -3.47 -13.45 10.49
N ARG A 211 -2.79 -12.48 9.86
CA ARG A 211 -3.33 -11.77 8.69
C ARG A 211 -3.67 -12.69 7.52
N LYS A 212 -3.03 -13.87 7.44
CA LYS A 212 -3.34 -14.87 6.43
C LYS A 212 -4.79 -15.34 6.53
N VAL A 213 -5.33 -15.49 7.74
CA VAL A 213 -6.74 -15.86 7.93
C VAL A 213 -7.66 -14.80 7.31
N ILE A 214 -7.41 -13.51 7.58
CA ILE A 214 -8.19 -12.40 7.01
C ILE A 214 -8.08 -12.37 5.48
N CYS A 215 -6.88 -12.58 4.95
CA CYS A 215 -6.63 -12.62 3.50
C CYS A 215 -7.32 -13.81 2.83
N ASP A 216 -7.28 -14.99 3.45
CA ASP A 216 -7.91 -16.20 2.94
C ASP A 216 -9.45 -16.08 2.99
N MET A 217 -10.01 -15.45 4.03
CA MET A 217 -11.44 -15.09 4.10
C MET A 217 -11.85 -14.13 2.99
N ALA A 218 -11.06 -13.08 2.75
CA ALA A 218 -11.35 -12.13 1.68
C ALA A 218 -11.42 -12.82 0.30
N ARG A 219 -10.50 -13.77 0.04
CA ARG A 219 -10.50 -14.57 -1.20
C ARG A 219 -11.68 -15.53 -1.26
N ALA A 220 -11.87 -16.35 -0.25
CA ALA A 220 -12.79 -17.48 -0.27
C ALA A 220 -14.25 -17.07 -0.05
N ASP A 221 -14.49 -16.19 0.92
CA ASP A 221 -15.83 -15.84 1.40
C ASP A 221 -16.39 -14.62 0.64
N HIS A 222 -15.52 -13.72 0.16
CA HIS A 222 -15.93 -12.45 -0.47
C HIS A 222 -15.46 -12.26 -1.93
N GLY A 223 -14.68 -13.20 -2.48
CA GLY A 223 -14.18 -13.12 -3.87
C GLY A 223 -13.28 -11.92 -4.15
N LEU A 224 -12.71 -11.29 -3.12
CA LEU A 224 -11.85 -10.12 -3.26
C LEU A 224 -10.47 -10.55 -3.80
N PRO A 225 -9.90 -9.81 -4.78
CA PRO A 225 -8.51 -10.00 -5.17
C PRO A 225 -7.60 -9.78 -3.97
N VAL A 226 -6.64 -10.69 -3.75
CA VAL A 226 -5.64 -10.53 -2.68
C VAL A 226 -4.25 -10.79 -3.21
N ALA A 227 -3.38 -9.80 -3.04
CA ALA A 227 -1.96 -9.84 -3.39
C ALA A 227 -1.07 -9.67 -2.15
N SER A 228 0.20 -10.04 -2.26
CA SER A 228 1.23 -9.67 -1.27
C SER A 228 1.85 -8.33 -1.64
N LEU A 229 2.27 -7.55 -0.64
CA LEU A 229 3.06 -6.34 -0.85
C LEU A 229 4.37 -6.63 -1.59
N GLY A 230 4.88 -7.88 -1.48
CA GLY A 230 6.18 -8.32 -1.99
C GLY A 230 7.23 -8.24 -0.91
#